data_AF-A0AA43KVR9-F1
#
_entry.id   AF-A0AA43KVR9-F1
#
_cell.length_a   1.000
_cell.length_b   1.000
_cell.length_c   1.000
_cell.angle_alpha   90.00
_cell.angle_beta   90.00
_cell.angle_gamma   90.00
#
_symmetry.space_group_name_H-M   'P 1'
#
loop_
_entity.id
_entity.type
_entity.pdbx_description
1 polymer ?
#
loop_
_entity_poly.entity_id
_entity_poly.type
_entity_poly.pdbx_seq_one_letter_code
_entity_poly.pdbx_strand_id
1 'polypeptide(L)'
;MEIIFLPKDISSEDMMNEDISKLMAESKDFELLKRDFESIDKEYDIKSVNLGKGADFILLWAIFTGLGSLFLMGDKIEKNIEAWSKIGKRIKKILKRSNASYIDRDAAIFLCIDYLYNKYKTTSIQLRQDAKFSLDDLSQMMSDRESKDFIANPYSVYFFHFDINNMEREIICVRSDGKLKCLEKYNDYNFFF
;
A
#
# COMPACT_ATOMS: atom_id res chain seq x y z
N MET A 1 1.73 2.25 -7.19
CA MET A 1 0.93 1.67 -6.10
C MET A 1 0.09 0.50 -6.58
N GLU A 2 0.14 -0.58 -5.82
CA GLU A 2 -0.48 -1.86 -6.11
C GLU A 2 -1.11 -2.42 -4.83
N ILE A 3 -2.36 -2.89 -4.94
CA ILE A 3 -3.05 -3.59 -3.85
C ILE A 3 -3.50 -4.94 -4.38
N ILE A 4 -3.09 -5.97 -3.67
CA ILE A 4 -3.48 -7.36 -3.87
C ILE A 4 -4.64 -7.69 -2.94
N PHE A 5 -5.67 -8.32 -3.51
CA PHE A 5 -6.74 -8.95 -2.73
C PHE A 5 -6.80 -10.44 -3.01
N LEU A 6 -6.84 -11.22 -1.94
CA LEU A 6 -7.39 -12.56 -1.97
C LEU A 6 -8.77 -12.47 -1.29
N PRO A 7 -9.86 -12.85 -1.99
CA PRO A 7 -11.19 -12.85 -1.41
C PRO A 7 -11.27 -13.85 -0.24
N LYS A 8 -12.16 -13.55 0.71
CA LYS A 8 -12.43 -14.39 1.86
C LYS A 8 -13.70 -15.20 1.60
N ASP A 9 -13.69 -16.48 2.00
CA ASP A 9 -14.87 -17.35 2.04
C ASP A 9 -15.53 -17.66 0.67
N ILE A 10 -14.84 -17.42 -0.45
CA ILE A 10 -15.27 -17.88 -1.78
C ILE A 10 -14.66 -19.27 -2.00
N SER A 11 -15.50 -20.27 -2.31
CA SER A 11 -15.01 -21.60 -2.65
C SER A 11 -14.13 -21.52 -3.90
N SER A 12 -13.14 -22.40 -4.05
CA SER A 12 -12.30 -22.46 -5.25
C SER A 12 -13.14 -22.58 -6.53
N GLU A 13 -14.31 -23.22 -6.47
CA GLU A 13 -15.26 -23.31 -7.59
C GLU A 13 -15.99 -22.00 -7.91
N ASP A 14 -16.37 -21.21 -6.90
CA ASP A 14 -17.00 -19.90 -7.09
C ASP A 14 -15.99 -18.86 -7.60
N MET A 15 -14.72 -18.97 -7.18
CA MET A 15 -13.62 -18.14 -7.68
C MET A 15 -13.40 -18.33 -9.19
N MET A 16 -13.53 -19.56 -9.70
CA MET A 16 -13.35 -19.83 -11.14
C MET A 16 -14.47 -19.27 -12.03
N ASN A 17 -15.66 -19.03 -11.47
CA ASN A 17 -16.89 -18.78 -12.24
C ASN A 17 -17.45 -17.36 -12.08
N GLU A 18 -17.11 -16.62 -11.03
CA GLU A 18 -17.55 -15.23 -10.89
C GLU A 18 -16.59 -14.25 -11.56
N ASP A 19 -17.17 -13.29 -12.30
CA ASP A 19 -16.46 -12.11 -12.75
C ASP A 19 -16.16 -11.23 -11.53
N ILE A 20 -15.04 -11.50 -10.87
CA ILE A 20 -14.60 -10.84 -9.63
C ILE A 20 -14.53 -9.30 -9.80
N SER A 21 -14.44 -8.81 -11.03
CA SER A 21 -14.60 -7.38 -11.39
C SER A 21 -15.93 -6.80 -10.88
N LYS A 22 -17.01 -7.58 -10.83
CA LYS A 22 -18.32 -7.20 -10.30
C LYS A 22 -18.34 -7.08 -8.77
N LEU A 23 -17.74 -8.04 -8.05
CA LEU A 23 -17.61 -7.98 -6.59
C LEU A 23 -16.84 -6.74 -6.12
N MET A 24 -15.84 -6.30 -6.91
CA MET A 24 -15.09 -5.08 -6.64
C MET A 24 -15.85 -3.81 -7.01
N ALA A 25 -16.57 -3.80 -8.14
CA ALA A 25 -17.44 -2.69 -8.55
C ALA A 25 -18.56 -2.43 -7.52
N GLU A 26 -18.99 -3.45 -6.79
CA GLU A 26 -19.98 -3.34 -5.72
C GLU A 26 -19.38 -2.90 -4.37
N SER A 27 -18.06 -2.97 -4.19
CA SER A 27 -17.39 -2.51 -2.98
C SER A 27 -17.32 -0.99 -2.94
N LYS A 28 -18.23 -0.38 -2.17
CA LYS A 28 -18.26 1.07 -1.92
C LYS A 28 -16.89 1.64 -1.52
N ASP A 29 -16.06 0.91 -0.77
CA ASP A 29 -14.74 1.40 -0.35
C ASP A 29 -13.73 1.46 -1.50
N PHE A 30 -13.85 0.57 -2.50
CA PHE A 30 -12.98 0.55 -3.68
C PHE A 30 -13.35 1.69 -4.64
N GLU A 31 -14.64 1.87 -4.92
CA GLU A 31 -15.14 3.02 -5.69
C GLU A 31 -14.80 4.35 -5.02
N LEU A 32 -14.88 4.39 -3.70
CA LEU A 32 -14.41 5.52 -2.92
C LEU A 32 -12.89 5.71 -3.08
N LEU A 33 -12.07 4.67 -2.89
CA LEU A 33 -10.62 4.78 -3.05
C LEU A 33 -10.26 5.33 -4.44
N LYS A 34 -10.90 4.79 -5.48
CA LYS A 34 -10.78 5.24 -6.86
C LYS A 34 -11.09 6.73 -7.04
N ARG A 35 -12.22 7.21 -6.49
CA ARG A 35 -12.58 8.64 -6.53
C ARG A 35 -11.58 9.54 -5.82
N ASP A 36 -11.04 9.10 -4.69
CA ASP A 36 -10.02 9.88 -3.97
C ASP A 36 -8.74 9.97 -4.79
N PHE A 37 -8.34 8.89 -5.46
CA PHE A 37 -7.21 8.92 -6.39
C PHE A 37 -7.48 9.83 -7.60
N GLU A 38 -8.64 9.72 -8.25
CA GLU A 38 -9.04 10.59 -9.37
C GLU A 38 -8.98 12.09 -9.04
N SER A 39 -9.25 12.45 -7.78
CA SER A 39 -9.21 13.83 -7.32
C SER A 39 -7.79 14.39 -7.20
N ILE A 40 -6.78 13.52 -7.18
CA ILE A 40 -5.38 13.88 -6.96
C ILE A 40 -4.55 13.63 -8.23
N ASP A 41 -4.87 12.57 -8.99
CA ASP A 41 -4.20 12.19 -10.21
C ASP A 41 -5.17 11.47 -11.17
N LYS A 42 -5.09 11.80 -12.46
CA LYS A 42 -6.07 11.38 -13.47
C LYS A 42 -5.69 10.10 -14.22
N GLU A 43 -4.46 9.62 -14.07
CA GLU A 43 -3.98 8.42 -14.75
C GLU A 43 -4.05 7.22 -13.78
N TYR A 44 -4.96 6.27 -13.98
CA TYR A 44 -4.97 5.01 -13.23
C TYR A 44 -5.52 3.88 -14.10
N ASP A 45 -5.12 2.63 -13.81
CA ASP A 45 -5.51 1.47 -14.61
C ASP A 45 -5.76 0.25 -13.71
N ILE A 46 -7.01 -0.21 -13.62
CA ILE A 46 -7.37 -1.35 -12.78
C ILE A 46 -7.22 -2.63 -13.61
N LYS A 47 -6.38 -3.57 -13.15
CA LYS A 47 -6.20 -4.87 -13.82
C LYS A 47 -6.60 -6.04 -12.92
N SER A 48 -7.20 -7.07 -13.50
CA SER A 48 -7.31 -8.38 -12.86
C SER A 48 -6.17 -9.26 -13.36
N VAL A 49 -5.49 -9.99 -12.46
CA VAL A 49 -4.42 -10.92 -12.82
C VAL A 49 -4.69 -12.28 -12.21
N ASN A 50 -4.59 -13.33 -13.02
CA ASN A 50 -4.66 -14.70 -12.53
C ASN A 50 -3.24 -15.22 -12.29
N LEU A 51 -2.96 -15.78 -11.10
CA LEU A 51 -1.63 -16.26 -10.71
C LEU A 51 -1.38 -17.75 -10.96
N GLY A 52 -2.39 -18.54 -11.36
CA GLY A 52 -2.28 -20.00 -11.38
C GLY A 52 -2.48 -20.64 -12.77
N LYS A 53 -1.71 -21.71 -13.05
CA LYS A 53 -2.05 -22.72 -14.09
C LYS A 53 -3.22 -23.63 -13.69
N GLY A 54 -3.75 -23.46 -12.47
CA GLY A 54 -5.02 -23.99 -12.01
C GLY A 54 -5.67 -22.93 -11.13
N ALA A 55 -6.91 -22.57 -11.48
CA ALA A 55 -8.04 -22.16 -10.65
C ALA A 55 -7.90 -21.28 -9.39
N ASP A 56 -6.89 -21.45 -8.53
CA ASP A 56 -7.09 -21.22 -7.09
C ASP A 56 -6.48 -19.93 -6.54
N PHE A 57 -5.87 -19.08 -7.37
CA PHE A 57 -5.28 -17.81 -6.92
C PHE A 57 -5.64 -16.67 -7.87
N ILE A 58 -6.89 -16.21 -7.81
CA ILE A 58 -7.25 -14.96 -8.49
C ILE A 58 -6.78 -13.80 -7.63
N LEU A 59 -5.80 -13.09 -8.16
CA LEU A 59 -5.17 -11.94 -7.54
C LEU A 59 -5.77 -10.69 -8.17
N LEU A 60 -6.64 -10.01 -7.44
CA LEU A 60 -7.10 -8.70 -7.90
C LEU A 60 -5.99 -7.69 -7.66
N TRP A 61 -5.51 -7.08 -8.74
CA TRP A 61 -4.37 -6.17 -8.74
C TRP A 61 -4.82 -4.77 -9.14
N ALA A 62 -5.22 -3.96 -8.16
CA ALA A 62 -5.51 -2.56 -8.44
C ALA A 62 -4.19 -1.80 -8.60
N ILE A 63 -3.81 -1.51 -9.85
CA ILE A 63 -2.65 -0.67 -10.15
C ILE A 63 -3.10 0.79 -10.26
N PHE A 64 -2.52 1.64 -9.44
CA PHE A 64 -2.65 3.08 -9.61
C PHE A 64 -1.34 3.55 -10.26
N THR A 65 -1.33 3.52 -11.60
CA THR A 65 -0.15 3.74 -12.47
C THR A 65 0.24 5.20 -12.66
N GLY A 66 -0.68 6.16 -12.52
CA GLY A 66 -0.39 7.59 -12.76
C GLY A 66 0.44 8.25 -11.68
N LEU A 67 0.49 7.65 -10.49
CA LEU A 67 1.20 8.18 -9.33
C LEU A 67 2.71 7.94 -9.42
N GLY A 68 3.32 8.30 -10.56
CA GLY A 68 4.75 8.14 -10.82
C GLY A 68 5.55 8.58 -9.59
N SER A 69 6.08 7.59 -8.86
CA SER A 69 6.94 7.77 -7.68
C SER A 69 6.57 8.96 -6.80
N LEU A 70 5.29 9.13 -6.43
CA LEU A 70 4.81 10.34 -5.73
C LEU A 70 5.53 10.65 -4.40
N PHE A 71 6.23 9.65 -3.88
CA PHE A 71 7.13 9.74 -2.74
C PHE A 71 8.51 9.25 -3.16
N LEU A 72 9.18 10.02 -4.03
CA LEU A 72 10.61 9.86 -4.23
C LEU A 72 11.31 10.18 -2.92
N MET A 73 12.36 9.42 -2.65
CA MET A 73 13.22 9.66 -1.50
C MET A 73 13.80 11.08 -1.62
N GLY A 74 13.62 11.88 -0.57
CA GLY A 74 14.03 13.29 -0.55
C GLY A 74 12.94 14.29 -0.93
N ASP A 75 11.81 13.88 -1.52
CA ASP A 75 10.73 14.81 -1.82
C ASP A 75 9.94 15.17 -0.57
N LYS A 76 9.69 16.47 -0.41
CA LYS A 76 8.97 17.03 0.71
C LYS A 76 7.52 17.29 0.31
N ILE A 77 6.60 16.76 1.11
CA ILE A 77 5.17 16.84 0.86
C ILE A 77 4.58 17.78 1.89
N GLU A 78 4.09 18.91 1.38
CA GLU A 78 3.48 19.97 2.18
C GLU A 78 2.03 20.23 1.75
N LYS A 79 1.69 19.91 0.49
CA LYS A 79 0.35 20.09 -0.07
C LYS A 79 -0.43 18.78 -0.04
N ASN A 80 -1.74 18.90 0.15
CA ASN A 80 -2.71 17.80 0.08
C ASN A 80 -2.45 16.64 1.07
N ILE A 81 -1.71 16.86 2.17
CA ILE A 81 -1.45 15.82 3.20
C ILE A 81 -2.75 15.21 3.73
N GLU A 82 -3.80 16.01 3.91
CA GLU A 82 -5.12 15.51 4.32
C GLU A 82 -5.72 14.56 3.27
N ALA A 83 -5.56 14.84 1.98
CA ALA A 83 -6.03 13.97 0.90
C ALA A 83 -5.24 12.64 0.88
N TRP A 84 -3.93 12.70 1.08
CA TRP A 84 -3.09 11.51 1.21
C TRP A 84 -3.41 10.68 2.46
N SER A 85 -3.72 11.31 3.59
CA SER A 85 -4.22 10.62 4.78
C SER A 85 -5.58 9.96 4.53
N LYS A 86 -6.49 10.59 3.78
CA LYS A 86 -7.78 9.99 3.39
C LYS A 86 -7.59 8.70 2.58
N ILE A 87 -6.64 8.68 1.64
CA ILE A 87 -6.26 7.46 0.91
C ILE A 87 -5.77 6.39 1.89
N GLY A 88 -4.81 6.71 2.76
CA GLY A 88 -4.30 5.77 3.77
C GLY A 88 -5.41 5.18 4.64
N LYS A 89 -6.36 6.01 5.08
CA LYS A 89 -7.54 5.57 5.84
C LYS A 89 -8.42 4.60 5.07
N ARG A 90 -8.57 4.76 3.74
CA ARG A 90 -9.34 3.84 2.88
C ARG A 90 -8.60 2.53 2.68
N ILE A 91 -7.31 2.56 2.38
CA ILE A 91 -6.46 1.36 2.30
C ILE A 91 -6.56 0.57 3.61
N LYS A 92 -6.48 1.24 4.77
CA LYS A 92 -6.64 0.58 6.07
C LYS A 92 -8.00 -0.07 6.27
N LYS A 93 -9.10 0.53 5.80
CA LYS A 93 -10.44 -0.07 5.87
C LYS A 93 -10.54 -1.32 4.99
N ILE A 94 -9.98 -1.23 3.79
CA ILE A 94 -9.91 -2.30 2.81
C ILE A 94 -9.15 -3.51 3.41
N LEU A 95 -7.97 -3.28 3.99
CA LEU A 95 -7.17 -4.33 4.66
C LEU A 95 -7.85 -4.93 5.89
N LYS A 96 -8.74 -4.19 6.57
CA LYS A 96 -9.50 -4.75 7.70
C LYS A 96 -10.61 -5.72 7.29
N ARG A 97 -11.04 -5.69 6.01
CA ARG A 97 -12.14 -6.53 5.52
C ARG A 97 -11.67 -7.88 5.00
N SER A 98 -10.39 -8.03 4.65
CA SER A 98 -9.79 -9.30 4.23
C SER A 98 -8.53 -9.60 5.02
N ASN A 99 -8.40 -10.84 5.49
CA ASN A 99 -7.18 -11.32 6.13
C ASN A 99 -6.08 -11.70 5.12
N ALA A 100 -6.37 -11.54 3.83
CA ALA A 100 -5.54 -12.03 2.74
C ALA A 100 -5.35 -10.93 1.67
N SER A 101 -5.37 -9.66 2.10
CA SER A 101 -5.00 -8.52 1.27
C SER A 101 -3.58 -8.06 1.58
N TYR A 102 -2.83 -7.73 0.53
CA TYR A 102 -1.46 -7.28 0.63
C TYR A 102 -1.26 -5.96 -0.11
N ILE A 103 -0.41 -5.10 0.43
CA ILE A 103 -0.07 -3.80 -0.18
C ILE A 103 1.41 -3.73 -0.57
N ASP A 104 1.68 -2.99 -1.64
CA ASP A 104 3.03 -2.63 -2.04
C ASP A 104 3.61 -1.48 -1.19
N ARG A 105 4.83 -1.07 -1.55
CA ARG A 105 5.56 0.03 -0.90
C ARG A 105 4.75 1.33 -0.86
N ASP A 106 4.15 1.73 -1.98
CA ASP A 106 3.48 3.02 -2.08
C ASP A 106 2.20 3.05 -1.23
N ALA A 107 1.42 1.96 -1.24
CA ALA A 107 0.26 1.82 -0.37
C ALA A 107 0.66 1.82 1.11
N ALA A 108 1.82 1.22 1.44
CA ALA A 108 2.37 1.27 2.79
C ALA A 108 2.80 2.68 3.22
N ILE A 109 3.30 3.51 2.30
CA ILE A 109 3.58 4.93 2.56
C ILE A 109 2.30 5.68 2.89
N PHE A 110 1.19 5.46 2.18
CA PHE A 110 -0.09 6.10 2.51
C PHE A 110 -0.59 5.73 3.92
N LEU A 111 -0.38 4.48 4.37
CA LEU A 111 -0.66 4.10 5.76
C LEU A 111 0.21 4.87 6.75
N CYS A 112 1.48 5.10 6.43
CA CYS A 112 2.37 5.91 7.26
C CYS A 112 1.89 7.37 7.34
N ILE A 113 1.48 7.96 6.22
CA ILE A 113 0.96 9.33 6.19
C ILE A 113 -0.29 9.47 7.05
N ASP A 114 -1.25 8.55 6.94
CA ASP A 114 -2.44 8.57 7.79
C ASP A 114 -2.06 8.47 9.27
N TYR A 115 -1.15 7.56 9.62
CA TYR A 115 -0.66 7.43 10.99
C TYR A 115 0.02 8.72 11.48
N LEU A 116 0.93 9.31 10.70
CA LEU A 116 1.68 10.51 11.05
C LEU A 116 0.77 11.74 11.14
N TYR A 117 -0.13 11.93 10.17
CA TYR A 117 -1.09 13.03 10.14
C TYR A 117 -1.95 13.06 11.40
N ASN A 118 -2.48 11.90 11.80
CA ASN A 118 -3.30 11.78 13.01
C ASN A 118 -2.48 11.96 14.31
N LYS A 119 -1.20 11.58 14.30
CA LYS A 119 -0.32 11.69 15.49
C LYS A 119 0.21 13.11 15.71
N TYR A 120 0.57 13.82 14.64
CA TYR A 120 1.32 15.08 14.72
C TYR A 120 0.60 16.30 14.16
N LYS A 121 -0.62 16.16 13.62
CA LYS A 121 -1.27 17.20 12.79
C LYS A 121 -0.32 17.70 11.70
N THR A 122 0.21 16.74 10.96
CA THR A 122 1.34 16.97 10.07
C THR A 122 1.03 18.00 8.97
N THR A 123 1.90 19.00 8.87
CA THR A 123 1.92 20.00 7.78
C THR A 123 3.02 19.73 6.77
N SER A 124 4.01 18.90 7.13
CA SER A 124 5.03 18.43 6.20
C SER A 124 5.54 17.02 6.52
N ILE A 125 5.70 16.20 5.47
CA ILE A 125 6.34 14.87 5.53
C ILE A 125 7.43 14.82 4.48
N GLN A 126 8.60 14.29 4.81
CA GLN A 126 9.65 13.97 3.86
C GLN A 126 10.13 12.54 4.09
N LEU A 127 10.11 11.71 3.06
CA LEU A 127 10.67 10.37 3.11
C LEU A 127 12.18 10.46 2.93
N ARG A 128 12.95 10.09 3.97
CA ARG A 128 14.42 10.15 3.95
C ARG A 128 15.06 8.87 3.46
N GLN A 129 14.48 7.76 3.84
CA GLN A 129 14.98 6.44 3.49
C GLN A 129 13.84 5.45 3.53
N ASP A 130 13.92 4.45 2.67
CA ASP A 130 13.11 3.26 2.77
C ASP A 130 13.92 2.00 2.48
N ALA A 131 13.39 0.87 2.96
CA ALA A 131 13.92 -0.44 2.65
C ALA A 131 12.77 -1.45 2.56
N LYS A 132 12.94 -2.46 1.70
CA LYS A 132 12.02 -3.60 1.56
C LYS A 132 12.76 -4.87 1.98
N PHE A 133 12.09 -5.69 2.77
CA PHE A 133 12.50 -7.05 3.06
C PHE A 133 11.39 -8.00 2.63
N SER A 134 11.62 -8.76 1.56
CA SER A 134 10.72 -9.83 1.14
C SER A 134 10.86 -11.03 2.08
N LEU A 135 9.74 -11.54 2.57
CA LEU A 135 9.72 -12.75 3.40
C LEU A 135 9.76 -14.03 2.55
N ASP A 136 9.17 -13.97 1.36
CA ASP A 136 9.14 -15.05 0.38
C ASP A 136 9.22 -14.49 -1.05
N ASP A 137 9.78 -15.28 -1.97
CA ASP A 137 9.84 -14.99 -3.41
C ASP A 137 9.14 -16.12 -4.18
N LEU A 138 7.97 -15.81 -4.75
CA LEU A 138 7.13 -16.72 -5.52
C LEU A 138 7.45 -16.69 -7.02
N SER A 139 8.41 -15.89 -7.48
CA SER A 139 8.74 -15.77 -8.91
C SER A 139 9.09 -17.11 -9.55
N GLN A 140 9.73 -18.03 -8.83
CA GLN A 140 10.04 -19.37 -9.35
C GLN A 140 8.80 -20.23 -9.61
N MET A 141 7.67 -19.89 -8.99
CA MET A 141 6.38 -20.57 -9.18
C MET A 141 5.55 -19.91 -10.31
N MET A 142 5.99 -18.76 -10.85
CA MET A 142 5.24 -17.93 -11.80
C MET A 142 6.10 -17.63 -13.03
N SER A 143 5.82 -18.32 -14.15
CA SER A 143 6.66 -18.21 -15.36
C SER A 143 6.58 -16.85 -16.08
N ASP A 144 5.60 -16.02 -15.76
CA ASP A 144 5.35 -14.71 -16.38
C ASP A 144 5.69 -13.52 -15.46
N ARG A 145 6.32 -13.77 -14.30
CA ARG A 145 6.61 -12.73 -13.29
C ARG A 145 8.07 -12.70 -12.91
N GLU A 146 8.60 -11.49 -12.74
CA GLU A 146 9.94 -11.28 -12.24
C GLU A 146 9.92 -11.11 -10.71
N SER A 147 11.03 -11.43 -10.03
CA SER A 147 11.16 -11.26 -8.58
C SER A 147 11.03 -9.79 -8.11
N LYS A 148 11.16 -8.82 -9.02
CA LYS A 148 10.91 -7.42 -8.70
C LYS A 148 9.41 -7.09 -8.57
N ASP A 149 8.55 -7.90 -9.19
CA ASP A 149 7.11 -7.65 -9.20
C ASP A 149 6.54 -7.86 -7.81
N PHE A 150 5.67 -6.96 -7.34
CA PHE A 150 5.03 -7.10 -6.03
C PHE A 150 4.25 -8.41 -5.91
N ILE A 151 3.63 -8.81 -7.02
CA ILE A 151 2.92 -10.09 -7.17
C ILE A 151 3.80 -11.29 -6.85
N ALA A 152 5.08 -11.26 -7.22
CA ALA A 152 6.03 -12.33 -6.90
C ALA A 152 6.47 -12.27 -5.43
N ASN A 153 6.35 -11.12 -4.75
CA ASN A 153 6.81 -10.92 -3.38
C ASN A 153 5.71 -10.27 -2.50
N PRO A 154 4.52 -10.88 -2.40
CA PRO A 154 3.36 -10.27 -1.73
C PRO A 154 3.54 -10.21 -0.20
N TYR A 155 4.40 -11.08 0.34
CA TYR A 155 4.78 -11.10 1.75
C TYR A 155 6.04 -10.25 1.94
N SER A 156 5.84 -8.98 2.27
CA SER A 156 6.94 -8.02 2.40
C SER A 156 6.82 -7.21 3.69
N VAL A 157 7.95 -6.76 4.19
CA VAL A 157 8.05 -5.76 5.26
C VAL A 157 8.76 -4.53 4.71
N TYR A 158 8.13 -3.37 4.87
CA TYR A 158 8.65 -2.09 4.46
C TYR A 158 9.10 -1.30 5.68
N PHE A 159 10.28 -0.70 5.59
CA PHE A 159 10.81 0.22 6.59
C PHE A 159 10.90 1.60 5.97
N PHE A 160 10.46 2.61 6.71
CA PHE A 160 10.44 4.00 6.26
C PHE A 160 10.99 4.90 7.34
N HIS A 161 11.87 5.82 6.94
CA HIS A 161 12.36 6.89 7.79
C HIS A 161 11.77 8.21 7.30
N PHE A 162 10.98 8.87 8.14
CA PHE A 162 10.32 10.13 7.82
C PHE A 162 10.85 11.27 8.67
N ASP A 163 11.06 12.42 8.04
CA ASP A 163 11.09 13.72 8.71
C ASP A 163 9.67 14.30 8.70
N ILE A 164 9.24 14.82 9.85
CA ILE A 164 7.88 15.29 10.11
C ILE A 164 7.96 16.72 10.63
N ASN A 165 7.28 17.64 9.95
CA ASN A 165 7.25 19.08 10.29
C ASN A 165 8.65 19.70 10.50
N ASN A 166 9.69 19.13 9.89
CA ASN A 166 11.11 19.49 10.09
C ASN A 166 11.59 19.43 11.56
N MET A 167 10.92 18.69 12.44
CA MET A 167 11.26 18.65 13.87
C MET A 167 11.38 17.23 14.42
N GLU A 168 10.46 16.37 14.00
CA GLU A 168 10.35 15.00 14.50
C GLU A 168 10.82 14.04 13.41
N ARG A 169 11.43 12.93 13.82
CA ARG A 169 11.82 11.83 12.93
C ARG A 169 11.27 10.53 13.47
N GLU A 170 10.72 9.72 12.57
CA GLU A 170 10.25 8.37 12.93
C GLU A 170 10.75 7.33 11.94
N ILE A 171 11.14 6.18 12.50
CA ILE A 171 11.35 4.95 11.75
C ILE A 171 10.10 4.09 11.92
N ILE A 172 9.39 3.84 10.83
CA ILE A 172 8.13 3.10 10.79
C ILE A 172 8.31 1.82 9.98
N CYS A 173 7.83 0.72 10.54
CA CYS A 173 7.73 -0.56 9.87
C CYS A 173 6.27 -0.82 9.46
N VAL A 174 6.05 -1.24 8.23
CA VAL A 174 4.75 -1.66 7.71
C VAL A 174 4.89 -3.02 7.05
N ARG A 175 4.15 -4.01 7.54
CA ARG A 175 3.99 -5.29 6.85
C ARG A 175 2.99 -5.14 5.71
N SER A 176 3.13 -5.94 4.65
CA SER A 176 2.22 -5.92 3.51
C SER A 176 0.78 -6.28 3.88
N ASP A 177 0.52 -6.93 5.03
CA ASP A 177 -0.84 -7.12 5.59
C ASP A 177 -1.43 -5.85 6.25
N GLY A 178 -0.75 -4.72 6.19
CA GLY A 178 -1.18 -3.43 6.74
C GLY A 178 -0.86 -3.22 8.22
N LYS A 179 -0.18 -4.17 8.89
CA LYS A 179 0.27 -3.96 10.27
C LYS A 179 1.41 -2.95 10.30
N LEU A 180 1.18 -1.85 11.01
CA LEU A 180 2.13 -0.75 11.17
C LEU A 180 2.65 -0.70 12.61
N LYS A 181 3.96 -0.45 12.76
CA LYS A 181 4.61 -0.23 14.05
C LYS A 181 5.67 0.88 13.92
N CYS A 182 5.63 1.85 14.84
CA CYS A 182 6.74 2.78 15.05
C CYS A 182 7.86 2.03 15.77
N LEU A 183 9.05 1.99 15.17
CA LEU A 183 10.22 1.32 15.73
C LEU A 183 11.02 2.27 16.61
N GLU A 184 11.21 3.51 16.16
CA GLU A 184 12.03 4.50 16.85
C GLU A 184 11.50 5.91 16.56
N LYS A 185 11.65 6.81 17.54
CA LYS A 185 11.29 8.22 17.43
C LYS A 185 12.38 9.09 18.04
N TYR A 186 12.81 10.10 17.29
CA TYR A 186 13.78 11.08 17.77
C TYR A 186 13.52 12.46 17.16
N ASN A 187 14.13 13.47 17.75
CA ASN A 187 14.13 14.83 17.24
C ASN A 187 15.56 15.38 17.29
N ASP A 188 15.80 16.49 16.60
CA ASP A 188 17.14 17.10 16.53
C ASP A 188 17.65 17.61 17.89
N TYR A 189 16.77 17.77 18.89
CA TYR A 189 17.17 18.16 20.24
C TYR A 189 17.78 17.01 21.06
N ASN A 190 17.56 15.75 20.67
CA ASN A 190 17.99 14.56 21.42
C ASN A 190 19.36 14.00 20.98
N PHE A 191 20.05 14.63 20.02
CA PHE A 191 21.36 14.17 19.52
C PHE A 191 22.57 14.86 20.18
N PHE A 192 22.35 15.77 21.11
CA PHE A 192 23.41 16.37 21.93
C PHE A 192 23.48 15.67 23.29
N PHE A 193 24.12 14.50 23.33
CA PHE A 193 24.58 13.85 24.55
C PHE A 193 26.01 13.36 24.38
#